data_AF-A0A2K1YVN8-F1
#
_entry.id   AF-A0A2K1YVN8-F1
#
_cell.length_a   1.000
_cell.length_b   1.000
_cell.length_c   1.000
_cell.angle_alpha   90.00
_cell.angle_beta   90.00
_cell.angle_gamma   90.00
#
_symmetry.space_group_name_H-M   'P 1'
#
loop_
_entity.id
_entity.type
_entity.pdbx_description
1 polymer ?
#
loop_
_entity_poly.entity_id
_entity_poly.type
_entity_poly.pdbx_seq_one_letter_code
_entity_poly.pdbx_strand_id
1 'polypeptide(L)'
;MSSHTASSSNGGNGSGDSGAPRRNSKRPKYSKFTQQELPACKPILTPRWVVSAFMLVAIVFIPIGIACLLGSRDVVEVVKRYETECIPVGNRGNEVQFIQSAADKTCTISMTIPKRMKQPIYVYYQLDNFYQNHRRYVKSRSDEQLKSASKENDTSSCEPEDTATGRGAIVPCGLIAWSLFNDTYSFSRLNQSLTVNKKGIAWKSDKEKRFGKDVFPKNFQGGGLVGGARLDPLTRVSLPLLLLQINI
;
A
#
# COMPACT_ATOMS: atom_id res chain seq x y z
N MET A 1 -27.32 15.29 -51.98
CA MET A 1 -28.21 16.29 -52.60
C MET A 1 -28.15 17.55 -51.78
N SER A 2 -27.54 18.58 -52.35
CA SER A 2 -27.39 19.90 -51.73
C SER A 2 -28.68 20.71 -51.92
N SER A 3 -29.07 21.47 -50.91
CA SER A 3 -29.93 22.65 -51.07
C SER A 3 -29.64 23.65 -49.96
N HIS A 4 -28.98 24.74 -50.33
CA HIS A 4 -28.94 25.99 -49.59
C HIS A 4 -30.34 26.62 -49.56
N THR A 5 -30.74 27.23 -48.45
CA THR A 5 -31.70 28.35 -48.50
C THR A 5 -31.42 29.32 -47.35
N ALA A 6 -31.58 30.59 -47.68
CA ALA A 6 -30.99 31.78 -47.09
C ALA A 6 -31.65 32.27 -45.79
N SER A 7 -30.88 33.09 -45.07
CA SER A 7 -31.33 34.02 -44.05
C SER A 7 -32.46 34.93 -44.56
N SER A 8 -33.52 35.10 -43.76
CA SER A 8 -34.37 36.28 -43.84
C SER A 8 -34.25 37.09 -42.55
N SER A 9 -33.78 38.31 -42.72
CA SER A 9 -33.89 39.40 -41.77
C SER A 9 -35.33 39.89 -41.73
N ASN A 10 -35.88 40.13 -40.54
CA ASN A 10 -36.88 41.18 -40.41
C ASN A 10 -36.66 41.91 -39.08
N GLY A 11 -36.10 43.12 -39.20
CA GLY A 11 -36.19 44.13 -38.16
C GLY A 11 -37.64 44.58 -38.03
N GLY A 12 -38.04 44.87 -36.80
CA GLY A 12 -39.34 45.44 -36.48
C GLY A 12 -39.26 46.14 -35.14
N ASN A 13 -38.72 47.36 -35.16
CA ASN A 13 -38.80 48.29 -34.05
C ASN A 13 -40.04 49.16 -34.26
N GLY A 14 -40.99 49.11 -33.33
CA GLY A 14 -42.09 50.07 -33.25
C GLY A 14 -43.48 49.44 -33.22
N SER A 15 -44.10 49.46 -32.04
CA SER A 15 -45.34 50.20 -31.83
C SER A 15 -45.65 50.21 -30.34
N GLY A 16 -45.78 51.43 -29.80
CA GLY A 16 -46.31 51.62 -28.47
C GLY A 16 -47.75 51.14 -28.45
N ASP A 17 -48.05 50.25 -27.53
CA ASP A 17 -49.39 50.17 -26.97
C ASP A 17 -49.28 50.12 -25.46
N SER A 18 -49.73 51.21 -24.86
CA SER A 18 -49.86 51.40 -23.43
C SER A 18 -51.20 50.80 -23.03
N GLY A 19 -51.22 49.67 -22.32
CA GLY A 19 -52.49 49.21 -21.74
C GLY A 19 -52.65 47.73 -21.45
N ALA A 20 -51.78 47.13 -20.65
CA ALA A 20 -52.16 46.00 -19.81
C ALA A 20 -51.13 45.84 -18.68
N PRO A 21 -51.53 45.56 -17.43
CA PRO A 21 -50.56 45.21 -16.40
C PRO A 21 -49.79 43.99 -16.90
N ARG A 22 -48.45 44.10 -17.03
CA ARG A 22 -47.59 42.95 -17.30
C ARG A 22 -47.82 41.97 -16.16
N ARG A 23 -48.66 40.98 -16.43
CA ARG A 23 -48.96 39.88 -15.53
C ARG A 23 -47.61 39.33 -15.10
N ASN A 24 -47.32 39.37 -13.79
CA ASN A 24 -46.10 38.78 -13.23
C ASN A 24 -46.12 37.29 -13.57
N SER A 25 -45.53 36.96 -14.72
CA SER A 25 -45.54 35.61 -15.24
C SER A 25 -44.52 34.85 -14.44
N LYS A 26 -44.99 33.97 -13.56
CA LYS A 26 -44.16 32.98 -12.87
C LYS A 26 -43.61 31.91 -13.84
N ARG A 27 -43.76 32.11 -15.16
CA ARG A 27 -43.31 31.14 -16.17
C ARG A 27 -41.77 31.14 -16.19
N PRO A 28 -41.14 29.99 -15.93
CA PRO A 28 -39.69 29.88 -15.97
C PRO A 28 -39.17 30.15 -17.39
N LYS A 29 -37.97 30.73 -17.47
CA LYS A 29 -37.28 31.05 -18.73
C LYS A 29 -37.08 29.75 -19.53
N TYR A 30 -37.54 29.74 -20.77
CA TYR A 30 -37.42 28.55 -21.63
C TYR A 30 -35.97 28.38 -22.12
N SER A 31 -35.36 27.26 -21.75
CA SER A 31 -34.10 26.72 -22.27
C SER A 31 -34.20 25.20 -22.35
N LYS A 32 -33.53 24.57 -23.33
CA LYS A 32 -33.47 23.11 -23.44
C LYS A 32 -32.96 22.44 -22.17
N PHE A 33 -32.10 23.12 -21.40
CA PHE A 33 -31.64 22.65 -20.09
C PHE A 33 -32.76 22.71 -19.03
N THR A 34 -33.43 23.86 -18.90
CA THR A 34 -34.51 24.06 -17.92
C THR A 34 -35.76 23.22 -18.20
N GLN A 35 -35.95 22.80 -19.45
CA GLN A 35 -37.05 21.95 -19.90
C GLN A 35 -36.66 20.47 -19.97
N GLN A 36 -35.41 20.13 -19.63
CA GLN A 36 -34.88 18.77 -19.70
C GLN A 36 -34.97 18.13 -21.10
N GLU A 37 -34.88 18.96 -22.15
CA GLU A 37 -34.91 18.59 -23.58
C GLU A 37 -33.51 18.57 -24.20
N LEU A 38 -32.46 18.32 -23.40
CA LEU A 38 -31.11 18.16 -23.93
C LEU A 38 -31.02 16.89 -24.79
N PRO A 39 -30.22 16.91 -25.87
CA PRO A 39 -29.99 15.71 -26.67
C PRO A 39 -29.31 14.67 -25.79
N ALA A 40 -29.98 13.53 -25.59
CA ALA A 40 -29.47 12.41 -24.83
C ALA A 40 -29.56 11.15 -25.69
N CYS A 41 -28.47 10.38 -25.73
CA CYS A 41 -28.51 9.02 -26.24
C CYS A 41 -29.17 8.13 -25.16
N LYS A 42 -30.26 7.46 -25.51
CA LYS A 42 -30.97 6.51 -24.63
C LYS A 42 -30.74 5.10 -25.16
N PRO A 43 -29.61 4.45 -24.83
CA PRO A 43 -29.33 3.12 -25.34
C PRO A 43 -30.33 2.12 -24.76
N ILE A 44 -31.13 1.50 -25.63
CA ILE A 44 -32.01 0.40 -25.25
C ILE A 44 -31.20 -0.89 -25.40
N LEU A 45 -30.82 -1.50 -24.28
CA LEU A 45 -30.07 -2.76 -24.24
C LEU A 45 -30.98 -3.91 -24.67
N THR A 46 -30.97 -4.22 -25.97
CA THR A 46 -31.70 -5.37 -26.48
C THR A 46 -30.91 -6.66 -26.22
N PRO A 47 -31.59 -7.81 -26.01
CA PRO A 47 -30.91 -9.07 -25.68
C PRO A 47 -29.80 -9.48 -26.67
N ARG A 48 -29.99 -9.22 -27.97
CA ARG A 48 -28.99 -9.53 -29.00
C ARG A 48 -27.68 -8.76 -28.81
N TRP A 49 -27.75 -7.47 -28.50
CA TRP A 49 -26.57 -6.64 -28.24
C TRP A 49 -25.83 -7.10 -26.99
N VAL A 50 -26.58 -7.42 -25.93
CA VAL A 50 -26.01 -7.87 -24.66
C VAL A 50 -25.31 -9.23 -24.81
N VAL A 51 -25.94 -10.20 -25.49
CA VAL A 51 -25.34 -11.51 -25.75
C VAL A 51 -24.05 -11.39 -26.56
N SER A 52 -24.04 -10.58 -27.63
CA SER A 52 -22.83 -10.36 -28.44
C SER A 52 -21.70 -9.72 -27.64
N ALA A 53 -22.02 -8.72 -26.80
CA ALA A 53 -21.02 -8.08 -25.94
C ALA A 53 -20.41 -9.08 -24.94
N PHE A 54 -21.24 -9.90 -24.27
CA PHE A 54 -20.74 -10.92 -23.35
C PHE A 54 -19.91 -12.00 -24.05
N MET A 55 -20.30 -12.42 -25.26
CA MET A 55 -19.51 -13.37 -26.05
C MET A 55 -18.12 -12.81 -26.39
N LEU A 56 -18.03 -11.53 -26.77
CA LEU A 56 -16.75 -10.87 -27.03
C LEU A 56 -15.88 -10.81 -25.77
N VAL A 57 -16.47 -10.41 -24.63
CA VAL A 57 -15.74 -10.38 -23.35
C VAL A 57 -15.24 -11.77 -22.98
N ALA A 58 -16.05 -12.81 -23.16
CA ALA A 58 -15.66 -14.19 -22.88
C ALA A 58 -14.49 -14.65 -23.77
N ILE A 59 -14.57 -14.41 -25.08
CA ILE A 59 -13.51 -14.77 -26.04
C ILE A 59 -12.17 -14.10 -25.69
N VAL A 60 -12.19 -12.89 -25.12
CA VAL A 60 -10.97 -12.17 -24.70
C VAL A 60 -10.48 -12.64 -23.34
N PHE A 61 -11.36 -12.77 -22.35
CA PHE A 61 -10.96 -13.08 -20.97
C PHE A 61 -10.66 -14.55 -20.70
N ILE A 62 -11.24 -15.49 -21.46
CA ILE A 62 -10.91 -16.92 -21.33
C ILE A 62 -9.43 -17.19 -21.63
N PRO A 63 -8.86 -16.79 -22.79
CA PRO A 63 -7.44 -17.05 -23.08
C PRO A 63 -6.51 -16.28 -22.13
N ILE A 64 -6.85 -15.05 -21.75
CA ILE A 64 -6.10 -14.30 -20.73
C ILE A 64 -6.10 -15.06 -19.40
N GLY A 65 -7.28 -15.52 -18.95
CA GLY A 65 -7.42 -16.29 -17.72
C GLY A 65 -6.62 -17.60 -17.74
N ILE A 66 -6.62 -18.32 -18.87
CA ILE A 66 -5.80 -19.54 -19.05
C ILE A 66 -4.30 -19.19 -18.96
N ALA A 67 -3.85 -18.14 -19.65
CA ALA A 67 -2.46 -17.71 -19.60
C ALA A 67 -2.02 -17.30 -18.18
N CYS A 68 -2.85 -16.53 -17.46
CA CYS A 68 -2.61 -16.17 -16.07
C CYS A 68 -2.57 -17.40 -15.14
N LEU A 69 -3.46 -18.37 -15.35
CA LEU A 69 -3.52 -19.59 -14.53
C LEU A 69 -2.27 -20.46 -14.73
N LEU A 70 -1.80 -20.62 -15.98
CA LEU A 70 -0.57 -21.33 -16.26
C LEU A 70 0.64 -20.62 -15.63
N GLY A 71 0.73 -19.30 -15.77
CA GLY A 71 1.78 -18.51 -15.14
C GLY A 71 1.77 -18.60 -13.61
N SER A 72 0.59 -18.63 -12.99
CA SER A 72 0.43 -18.76 -11.53
C SER A 72 0.84 -20.14 -11.02
N ARG A 73 0.52 -21.22 -11.74
CA ARG A 73 0.88 -22.60 -11.36
C ARG A 73 2.38 -22.90 -11.46
N ASP A 74 3.12 -22.12 -12.25
CA ASP A 74 4.57 -22.29 -12.40
C ASP A 74 5.38 -21.73 -11.23
N VAL A 75 4.76 -20.88 -10.39
CA VAL A 75 5.39 -20.33 -9.20
C VAL A 75 5.56 -21.42 -8.15
N VAL A 76 6.79 -21.60 -7.66
CA VAL A 76 7.11 -22.53 -6.58
C VAL A 76 7.24 -21.75 -5.28
N GLU A 77 6.31 -21.96 -4.37
CA GLU A 77 6.30 -21.36 -3.04
C GLU A 77 6.48 -22.45 -1.97
N VAL A 78 7.27 -22.15 -0.94
CA VAL A 78 7.45 -23.04 0.21
C VAL A 78 7.31 -22.19 1.47
N VAL A 79 6.29 -22.50 2.28
CA VAL A 79 5.98 -21.80 3.53
C VAL A 79 6.30 -22.72 4.70
N LYS A 80 7.03 -22.21 5.69
CA LYS A 80 7.41 -22.95 6.90
C LYS A 80 7.22 -22.07 8.12
N ARG A 81 6.36 -22.50 9.05
CA ARG A 81 6.14 -21.82 10.34
C ARG A 81 7.22 -22.28 11.32
N TYR A 82 7.98 -21.34 11.88
CA TYR A 82 9.10 -21.66 12.77
C TYR A 82 8.79 -21.45 14.25
N GLU A 83 7.82 -20.59 14.60
CA GLU A 83 7.40 -20.30 15.98
C GLU A 83 7.15 -21.58 16.82
N THR A 84 6.37 -22.52 16.30
CA THR A 84 6.02 -23.76 17.02
C THR A 84 7.17 -24.76 17.13
N GLU A 85 8.13 -24.72 16.20
CA GLU A 85 9.29 -25.62 16.17
C GLU A 85 10.44 -25.07 17.01
N CYS A 86 10.58 -23.75 17.09
CA CYS A 86 11.67 -23.08 17.78
C CYS A 86 11.39 -22.82 19.27
N ILE A 87 10.12 -22.82 19.70
CA ILE A 87 9.75 -22.68 21.11
C ILE A 87 9.68 -24.08 21.76
N PRO A 88 10.49 -24.35 22.81
CA PRO A 88 10.47 -25.62 23.54
C PRO A 88 9.09 -25.95 24.09
N VAL A 89 8.71 -27.24 24.10
CA VAL A 89 7.36 -27.69 24.50
C VAL A 89 6.95 -27.17 25.88
N GLY A 90 7.87 -27.11 26.84
CA GLY A 90 7.60 -26.61 28.19
C GLY A 90 7.25 -25.11 28.27
N ASN A 91 7.63 -24.32 27.25
CA ASN A 91 7.46 -22.87 27.24
C ASN A 91 6.36 -22.39 26.26
N ARG A 92 5.70 -23.30 25.55
CA ARG A 92 4.62 -22.95 24.61
C ARG A 92 3.38 -22.35 25.28
N GLY A 93 3.24 -22.51 26.60
CA GLY A 93 2.18 -21.85 27.37
C GLY A 93 2.50 -20.41 27.76
N ASN A 94 3.77 -19.97 27.64
CA ASN A 94 4.20 -18.62 27.98
C ASN A 94 5.35 -18.17 27.07
N GLU A 95 5.03 -18.01 25.79
CA GLU A 95 5.99 -17.71 24.72
C GLU A 95 6.73 -16.40 24.96
N VAL A 96 6.02 -15.38 25.49
CA VAL A 96 6.59 -14.06 25.82
C VAL A 96 7.70 -14.18 26.86
N GLN A 97 7.50 -15.00 27.90
CA GLN A 97 8.52 -15.22 28.94
C GLN A 97 9.77 -15.88 28.35
N PHE A 98 9.61 -16.83 27.42
CA PHE A 98 10.75 -17.46 26.76
C PHE A 98 11.51 -16.49 25.85
N ILE A 99 10.79 -15.68 25.07
CA ILE A 99 11.37 -14.65 24.20
C ILE A 99 12.16 -13.62 25.02
N GLN A 100 11.65 -13.21 26.18
CA GLN A 100 12.32 -12.25 27.06
C GLN A 100 13.47 -12.85 27.90
N SER A 101 13.58 -14.18 27.95
CA SER A 101 14.63 -14.85 28.72
C SER A 101 16.01 -14.71 28.09
N ALA A 102 17.08 -14.93 28.88
CA ALA A 102 18.46 -14.95 28.40
C ALA A 102 18.84 -16.26 27.67
N ALA A 103 17.90 -17.19 27.48
CA ALA A 103 18.17 -18.46 26.80
C ALA A 103 18.59 -18.24 25.34
N ASP A 104 19.37 -19.19 24.81
CA ASP A 104 19.66 -19.26 23.38
C ASP A 104 18.37 -19.56 22.61
N LYS A 105 18.14 -18.77 21.56
CA LYS A 105 16.95 -18.81 20.69
C LYS A 105 17.30 -19.32 19.30
N THR A 106 18.55 -19.73 19.09
CA THR A 106 19.01 -20.29 17.82
C THR A 106 18.23 -21.56 17.52
N CYS A 107 17.59 -21.59 16.36
CA CYS A 107 16.71 -22.67 15.95
C CYS A 107 17.03 -23.09 14.53
N THR A 108 17.18 -24.39 14.32
CA THR A 108 17.42 -24.97 12.99
C THR A 108 16.17 -25.72 12.55
N ILE A 109 15.58 -25.26 11.45
CA ILE A 109 14.42 -25.90 10.81
C ILE A 109 14.84 -26.54 9.50
N SER A 110 14.37 -27.76 9.25
CA SER A 110 14.51 -28.40 7.94
C SER A 110 13.26 -28.13 7.09
N MET A 111 13.50 -27.80 5.82
CA MET A 111 12.43 -27.58 4.84
C MET A 111 12.72 -28.39 3.58
N THR A 112 11.69 -29.05 3.06
CA THR A 112 11.77 -29.85 1.83
C THR A 112 11.28 -29.02 0.66
N ILE A 113 12.12 -28.86 -0.37
CA ILE A 113 11.77 -28.12 -1.58
C ILE A 113 11.25 -29.13 -2.62
N PRO A 114 9.94 -29.14 -2.94
CA PRO A 114 9.34 -30.20 -3.74
C PRO A 114 9.71 -30.13 -5.23
N LYS A 115 10.03 -28.92 -5.73
CA LYS A 115 10.36 -28.67 -7.13
C LYS A 115 11.53 -27.69 -7.21
N ARG A 116 12.40 -27.87 -8.20
CA ARG A 116 13.52 -26.96 -8.43
C ARG A 116 13.02 -25.52 -8.65
N MET A 117 13.47 -24.60 -7.80
CA MET A 117 13.23 -23.17 -7.94
C MET A 117 14.20 -22.57 -8.98
N LYS A 118 13.68 -21.82 -9.95
CA LYS A 118 14.50 -21.06 -10.91
C LYS A 118 14.87 -19.71 -10.28
N GLN A 119 16.07 -19.22 -10.54
CA GLN A 119 16.49 -17.89 -10.10
C GLN A 119 15.66 -16.78 -10.79
N PRO A 120 15.42 -15.62 -10.14
CA PRO A 120 15.80 -15.27 -8.78
C PRO A 120 14.87 -15.89 -7.71
N ILE A 121 15.44 -16.26 -6.56
CA ILE A 121 14.70 -16.77 -5.41
C ILE A 121 14.56 -15.63 -4.39
N TYR A 122 13.34 -15.40 -3.94
CA TYR A 122 13.03 -14.40 -2.92
C TYR A 122 12.68 -15.09 -1.60
N VAL A 123 13.11 -14.47 -0.51
CA VAL A 123 12.79 -14.92 0.86
C VAL A 123 11.91 -13.85 1.49
N TYR A 124 10.77 -14.28 2.00
CA TYR A 124 9.81 -13.44 2.70
C TYR A 124 9.61 -13.98 4.12
N TYR A 125 9.41 -13.07 5.07
CA TYR A 125 8.86 -13.42 6.37
C TYR A 125 7.37 -13.08 6.36
N GLN A 126 6.57 -13.92 7.01
CA GLN A 126 5.14 -13.71 7.18
C GLN A 126 4.85 -13.54 8.67
N LEU A 127 4.02 -12.54 8.99
CA LEU A 127 3.52 -12.28 10.33
C LEU A 127 2.02 -12.44 10.32
N ASP A 128 1.49 -13.34 11.15
CA ASP A 128 0.07 -13.50 11.36
C ASP A 128 -0.36 -12.73 12.62
N ASN A 129 -1.62 -12.29 12.67
CA ASN A 129 -2.19 -11.51 13.80
C ASN A 129 -1.44 -10.20 14.13
N PHE A 130 -0.71 -9.62 13.16
CA PHE A 130 -0.04 -8.34 13.30
C PHE A 130 -0.75 -7.24 12.48
N TYR A 131 -1.53 -6.40 13.17
CA TYR A 131 -2.43 -5.42 12.54
C TYR A 131 -1.73 -4.12 12.08
N GLN A 132 -0.87 -4.21 11.07
CA GLN A 132 -0.19 -3.03 10.51
C GLN A 132 -1.15 -2.00 9.88
N ASN A 133 -2.36 -2.43 9.51
CA ASN A 133 -3.39 -1.56 8.95
C ASN A 133 -4.18 -0.77 10.01
N HIS A 134 -3.92 -0.98 11.30
CA HIS A 134 -4.60 -0.26 12.36
C HIS A 134 -4.32 1.25 12.26
N ARG A 135 -5.37 2.09 12.27
CA ARG A 135 -5.26 3.55 12.01
C ARG A 135 -4.19 4.25 12.85
N ARG A 136 -4.07 3.91 14.14
CA ARG A 136 -3.06 4.50 15.03
C ARG A 136 -1.65 4.04 14.67
N TYR A 137 -1.48 2.79 14.27
CA TYR A 137 -0.19 2.23 13.87
C TYR A 137 0.30 2.88 12.58
N VAL A 138 -0.55 2.93 11.54
CA VAL A 138 -0.23 3.55 10.24
C VAL A 138 0.15 5.03 10.38
N LYS A 139 -0.52 5.75 11.29
CA LYS A 139 -0.24 7.17 11.54
C LYS A 139 1.03 7.41 12.36
N SER A 140 1.48 6.42 13.14
CA SER A 140 2.60 6.54 14.08
C SER A 140 3.94 6.47 13.36
N ARG A 141 4.25 7.53 12.60
CA ARG A 141 5.51 7.78 11.88
C ARG A 141 5.59 9.25 11.44
N SER A 142 6.79 9.76 11.17
CA SER A 142 6.99 11.10 10.61
C SER A 142 7.72 11.02 9.26
N ASP A 143 7.00 11.31 8.18
CA ASP A 143 7.56 11.26 6.83
C ASP A 143 8.58 12.39 6.59
N GLU A 144 8.41 13.55 7.24
CA GLU A 144 9.37 14.66 7.18
C GLU A 144 10.68 14.31 7.90
N GLN A 145 10.60 13.65 9.07
CA GLN A 145 11.76 13.17 9.80
C GLN A 145 12.55 12.13 8.99
N LEU A 146 11.85 11.20 8.33
CA LEU A 146 12.47 10.18 7.49
C LEU A 146 13.13 10.75 6.23
N LYS A 147 12.68 11.92 5.77
CA LYS A 147 13.14 12.55 4.54
C LYS A 147 14.33 13.49 4.74
N SER A 148 14.41 14.19 5.88
CA SER A 148 15.49 15.15 6.15
C SER A 148 15.90 15.18 7.62
N ALA A 149 17.22 15.17 7.86
CA ALA A 149 17.77 15.30 9.21
C ALA A 149 17.39 16.62 9.90
N SER A 150 17.10 17.68 9.12
CA SER A 150 16.65 18.98 9.67
C SER A 150 15.28 18.93 10.35
N LYS A 151 14.48 17.90 10.08
CA LYS A 151 13.14 17.67 10.61
C LYS A 151 13.11 16.61 11.70
N GLU A 152 14.26 16.36 12.33
CA GLU A 152 14.42 15.40 13.44
C GLU A 152 13.35 15.55 14.55
N ASN A 153 13.01 16.79 14.89
CA ASN A 153 12.07 17.11 15.96
C ASN A 153 10.58 17.10 15.52
N ASP A 154 10.28 16.86 14.25
CA ASP A 154 8.90 16.77 13.77
C ASP A 154 8.31 15.39 14.09
N THR A 155 7.87 15.22 15.34
CA THR A 155 7.46 13.92 15.91
C THR A 155 6.00 13.89 16.33
N SER A 156 5.21 14.91 15.98
CA SER A 156 3.81 15.07 16.40
C SER A 156 2.89 13.90 16.05
N SER A 157 3.19 13.20 14.95
CA SER A 157 2.44 12.02 14.51
C SER A 157 2.97 10.71 15.09
N CYS A 158 4.10 10.71 15.79
CA CYS A 158 4.84 9.51 16.23
C CYS A 158 4.44 8.97 17.60
N GLU A 159 3.44 9.54 18.27
CA GLU A 159 3.00 9.04 19.57
C GLU A 159 2.67 7.52 19.52
N PRO A 160 2.99 6.76 20.59
CA PRO A 160 3.67 7.20 21.82
C PRO A 160 5.21 7.17 21.75
N GLU A 161 5.81 6.68 20.66
CA GLU A 161 7.27 6.49 20.53
C GLU A 161 7.91 7.67 19.79
N ASP A 162 7.67 8.88 20.29
CA ASP A 162 8.11 10.15 19.70
C ASP A 162 9.45 10.64 20.29
N THR A 163 9.65 10.47 21.59
CA THR A 163 10.77 10.99 22.36
C THR A 163 11.31 9.96 23.35
N ALA A 164 12.62 9.98 23.57
CA ALA A 164 13.28 9.18 24.58
C ALA A 164 13.43 9.99 25.86
N THR A 165 13.14 9.37 27.01
CA THR A 165 13.20 10.02 28.33
C THR A 165 14.55 10.68 28.56
N GLY A 166 14.56 12.02 28.61
CA GLY A 166 15.77 12.83 28.85
C GLY A 166 16.80 12.87 27.72
N ARG A 167 16.49 12.34 26.53
CA ARG A 167 17.43 12.28 25.39
C ARG A 167 16.94 12.96 24.11
N GLY A 168 15.70 13.47 24.09
CA GLY A 168 15.12 14.19 22.96
C GLY A 168 14.36 13.27 21.99
N ALA A 169 14.17 13.73 20.75
CA ALA A 169 13.43 12.99 19.72
C ALA A 169 14.05 11.62 19.41
N ILE A 170 13.20 10.63 19.14
CA ILE A 170 13.61 9.31 18.63
C ILE A 170 13.72 9.41 17.10
N VAL A 171 14.80 8.89 16.53
CA VAL A 171 14.96 8.78 15.07
C VAL A 171 15.25 7.32 14.72
N PRO A 172 14.48 6.70 13.81
CA PRO A 172 13.13 7.10 13.37
C PRO A 172 12.08 6.92 14.48
N CYS A 173 11.16 7.87 14.62
CA CYS A 173 10.07 7.81 15.60
C CYS A 173 8.87 6.97 15.13
N GLY A 174 8.05 6.57 16.10
CA GLY A 174 6.75 5.97 15.87
C GLY A 174 6.72 4.44 15.94
N LEU A 175 5.51 3.90 16.12
CA LEU A 175 5.26 2.48 16.35
C LEU A 175 5.76 1.59 15.20
N ILE A 176 5.68 2.07 13.97
CA ILE A 176 6.07 1.26 12.81
C ILE A 176 7.58 0.98 12.82
N ALA A 177 8.39 1.98 13.19
CA ALA A 177 9.81 1.79 13.37
C ALA A 177 10.10 0.98 14.63
N TRP A 178 9.38 1.28 15.72
CA TRP A 178 9.57 0.66 17.03
C TRP A 178 9.42 -0.87 17.02
N SER A 179 8.41 -1.37 16.32
CA SER A 179 8.12 -2.81 16.17
C SER A 179 8.80 -3.42 14.94
N LEU A 180 10.01 -2.97 14.63
CA LEU A 180 10.81 -3.55 13.56
C LEU A 180 11.10 -5.03 13.81
N PHE A 181 10.87 -5.85 12.80
CA PHE A 181 11.20 -7.27 12.82
C PHE A 181 12.70 -7.52 13.07
N ASN A 182 13.04 -8.41 14.02
CA ASN A 182 14.39 -8.57 14.56
C ASN A 182 15.04 -9.93 14.34
N ASP A 183 14.34 -10.91 13.75
CA ASP A 183 14.97 -12.22 13.52
C ASP A 183 15.98 -12.19 12.39
N THR A 184 16.97 -13.06 12.51
CA THR A 184 18.03 -13.22 11.51
C THR A 184 18.01 -14.64 10.97
N TYR A 185 18.02 -14.75 9.64
CA TYR A 185 18.00 -16.04 8.95
C TYR A 185 19.34 -16.33 8.28
N SER A 186 19.76 -17.59 8.37
CA SER A 186 20.87 -18.17 7.62
C SER A 186 20.40 -19.46 6.95
N PHE A 187 20.72 -19.63 5.68
CA PHE A 187 20.30 -20.80 4.90
C PHE A 187 21.50 -21.67 4.59
N SER A 188 21.31 -22.98 4.65
CA SER A 188 22.31 -23.95 4.22
C SER A 188 21.64 -25.08 3.43
N ARG A 189 22.37 -25.64 2.47
CA ARG A 189 21.96 -26.79 1.66
C ARG A 189 23.09 -27.80 1.64
N LEU A 190 22.85 -29.01 2.15
CA LEU A 190 23.87 -30.08 2.19
C LEU A 190 25.20 -29.61 2.82
N ASN A 191 25.12 -28.89 3.95
CA ASN A 191 26.25 -28.27 4.65
C ASN A 191 26.98 -27.14 3.88
N GLN A 192 26.45 -26.66 2.76
CA GLN A 192 26.93 -25.46 2.07
C GLN A 192 26.08 -24.26 2.45
N SER A 193 26.72 -23.19 2.93
CA SER A 193 26.03 -21.93 3.26
C SER A 193 25.52 -21.25 1.98
N LEU A 194 24.27 -20.79 2.00
CA LEU A 194 23.66 -20.03 0.92
C LEU A 194 23.65 -18.55 1.31
N THR A 195 24.41 -17.75 0.55
CA THR A 195 24.47 -16.29 0.76
C THR A 195 23.18 -15.63 0.26
N VAL A 196 22.47 -14.96 1.17
CA VAL A 196 21.29 -14.15 0.84
C VAL A 196 21.69 -12.70 0.59
N ASN A 197 21.34 -12.17 -0.57
CA ASN A 197 21.56 -10.76 -0.88
C ASN A 197 20.54 -9.88 -0.15
N LYS A 198 21.01 -9.05 0.78
CA LYS A 198 20.19 -8.09 1.54
C LYS A 198 20.04 -6.72 0.86
N LYS A 199 20.70 -6.51 -0.30
CA LYS A 199 20.66 -5.25 -1.07
C LYS A 199 19.62 -5.34 -2.19
N GLY A 200 19.03 -4.20 -2.54
CA GLY A 200 18.08 -4.12 -3.66
C GLY A 200 16.67 -4.59 -3.35
N ILE A 201 16.35 -4.85 -2.07
CA ILE A 201 15.02 -5.30 -1.62
C ILE A 201 13.99 -4.18 -1.44
N ALA A 202 14.44 -2.92 -1.39
CA ALA A 202 13.57 -1.76 -1.28
C ALA A 202 13.30 -1.13 -2.65
N TRP A 203 12.08 -0.61 -2.83
CA TRP A 203 11.68 0.15 -4.01
C TRP A 203 12.64 1.31 -4.29
N LYS A 204 12.89 1.57 -5.58
CA LYS A 204 13.77 2.66 -6.03
C LYS A 204 13.27 4.02 -5.54
N SER A 205 11.95 4.25 -5.60
CA SER A 205 11.30 5.46 -5.11
C SER A 205 11.57 5.72 -3.63
N ASP A 206 11.60 4.67 -2.82
CA ASP A 206 11.77 4.81 -1.38
C ASP A 206 13.21 5.22 -1.06
N LYS A 207 14.19 4.55 -1.68
CA LYS A 207 15.62 4.85 -1.50
C LYS A 207 16.04 6.23 -2.00
N GLU A 208 15.34 6.78 -2.99
CA GLU A 208 15.75 8.01 -3.69
C GLU A 208 14.90 9.23 -3.31
N LYS A 209 13.63 9.05 -2.96
CA LYS A 209 12.69 10.16 -2.75
C LYS A 209 12.08 10.22 -1.34
N ARG A 210 11.84 9.06 -0.71
CA ARG A 210 11.14 9.02 0.60
C ARG A 210 12.09 9.07 1.78
N PHE A 211 13.21 8.37 1.72
CA PHE A 211 14.19 8.32 2.80
C PHE A 211 15.40 9.19 2.47
N GLY A 212 15.75 10.09 3.39
CA GLY A 212 16.92 10.96 3.28
C GLY A 212 18.22 10.16 3.33
N LYS A 213 19.28 10.67 2.67
CA LYS A 213 20.60 10.01 2.68
C LYS A 213 21.37 10.28 3.98
N ASP A 214 20.95 11.31 4.70
CA ASP A 214 21.55 11.94 5.86
C ASP A 214 20.77 11.67 7.17
N VAL A 215 19.75 10.81 7.13
CA VAL A 215 18.95 10.45 8.30
C VAL A 215 19.51 9.17 8.93
N PHE A 216 20.01 9.29 10.17
CA PHE A 216 20.60 8.19 10.93
C PHE A 216 19.85 7.96 12.24
N PRO A 217 19.78 6.71 12.73
CA PRO A 217 19.11 6.41 13.99
C PRO A 217 19.71 7.16 15.19
N LYS A 218 18.85 7.69 16.05
CA LYS A 218 19.21 8.39 17.29
C LYS A 218 18.20 8.07 18.38
N ASN A 219 18.69 7.88 19.61
CA ASN A 219 17.86 7.62 20.80
C ASN A 219 16.88 6.42 20.69
N PHE A 220 17.02 5.60 19.65
CA PHE A 220 16.11 4.52 19.33
C PHE A 220 16.24 3.37 20.33
N GLN A 221 15.13 2.94 20.92
CA GLN A 221 15.07 1.92 21.97
C GLN A 221 16.04 2.16 23.14
N GLY A 222 16.29 3.43 23.48
CA GLY A 222 17.17 3.81 24.58
C GLY A 222 16.53 3.73 25.98
N GLY A 223 15.23 3.43 26.06
CA GLY A 223 14.45 3.33 27.30
C GLY A 223 14.35 1.89 27.85
N GLY A 224 13.43 1.69 28.80
CA GLY A 224 13.19 0.37 29.40
C GLY A 224 12.33 -0.57 28.55
N LEU A 225 11.54 -0.04 27.62
CA LEU A 225 10.75 -0.82 26.67
C LEU A 225 11.56 -1.04 25.39
N VAL A 226 11.51 -2.27 24.87
CA VAL A 226 12.13 -2.67 23.60
C VAL A 226 11.05 -3.36 22.78
N GLY A 227 10.67 -2.77 21.64
CA GLY A 227 9.60 -3.30 20.79
C GLY A 227 10.05 -4.29 19.72
N GLY A 228 11.25 -4.10 19.18
CA GLY A 228 11.72 -4.80 17.98
C GLY A 228 13.23 -4.76 17.83
N ALA A 229 13.73 -4.73 16.60
CA ALA A 229 15.17 -4.77 16.33
C ALA A 229 15.85 -3.47 16.74
N ARG A 230 17.11 -3.57 17.16
CA ARG A 230 17.96 -2.41 17.39
C ARG A 230 18.54 -1.90 16.08
N LEU A 231 18.70 -0.59 16.01
CA LEU A 231 19.26 0.09 14.84
C LEU A 231 20.71 0.43 15.07
N ASP A 232 21.52 0.19 14.04
CA ASP A 232 22.90 0.62 14.00
C ASP A 232 22.95 2.13 13.73
N PRO A 233 23.53 2.95 14.64
CA PRO A 233 23.65 4.40 14.45
C PRO A 233 24.45 4.80 13.21
N LEU A 234 25.31 3.92 12.68
CA LEU A 234 26.12 4.18 11.48
C LEU A 234 25.39 3.83 10.18
N THR A 235 24.26 3.14 10.27
CA THR A 235 23.48 2.72 9.11
C THR A 235 22.29 3.68 8.93
N ARG A 236 22.23 4.33 7.76
CA ARG A 236 21.14 5.25 7.43
C ARG A 236 19.76 4.58 7.49
N VAL A 237 18.75 5.33 7.91
CA VAL A 237 17.36 4.85 7.94
C VAL A 237 16.88 4.58 6.51
N SER A 238 16.32 3.41 6.25
CA SER A 238 15.78 3.06 4.93
C SER A 238 14.66 2.03 5.03
N LEU A 239 13.87 1.86 3.97
CA LEU A 239 12.68 1.00 3.94
C LEU A 239 12.83 -0.51 4.30
N PRO A 240 13.98 -1.22 4.23
CA PRO A 240 14.02 -2.58 4.78
C PRO A 240 13.71 -2.64 6.29
N LEU A 241 13.55 -1.47 6.89
CA LEU A 241 13.37 -1.21 8.29
C LEU A 241 11.92 -0.83 8.67
N LEU A 242 10.94 -0.81 7.75
CA LEU A 242 9.60 -0.34 8.12
C LEU A 242 8.40 -1.05 7.50
N LEU A 243 8.41 -1.54 6.26
CA LEU A 243 7.20 -2.16 5.71
C LEU A 243 7.57 -3.19 4.63
N LEU A 244 7.46 -4.47 4.99
CA LEU A 244 7.27 -5.52 4.01
C LEU A 244 5.84 -5.34 3.50
N GLN A 245 5.68 -5.03 2.22
CA GLN A 245 4.37 -4.81 1.62
C GLN A 245 3.48 -6.01 1.89
N ILE A 246 2.41 -5.78 2.63
CA ILE A 246 1.24 -6.65 2.68
C ILE A 246 0.73 -6.71 1.24
N ASN A 247 0.82 -7.89 0.62
CA ASN A 247 -0.04 -8.22 -0.51
C ASN A 247 -1.49 -8.16 0.00
N ILE A 248 -2.24 -7.15 -0.45
CA ILE A 248 -3.70 -7.21 -0.49
C ILE A 248 -4.08 -7.68 -1.89
#